data_AF-A0A1A8I8K9-F1
#
_entry.id   AF-A0A1A8I8K9-F1
#
_cell.length_a   1.000
_cell.length_b   1.000
_cell.length_c   1.000
_cell.angle_alpha   90.00
_cell.angle_beta   90.00
_cell.angle_gamma   90.00
#
_symmetry.space_group_name_H-M   'P 1'
#
loop_
_entity.id
_entity.type
_entity.pdbx_description
1 polymer ?
#
loop_
_entity_poly.entity_id
_entity_poly.type
_entity_poly.pdbx_seq_one_letter_code
_entity_poly.pdbx_strand_id
1 'polypeptide(L)'
;MPALASPLRLCRGILKELRYLQGPSYKQSPAYNHVMDQFRRNKVTEERYCRAQQEAQHAAHTYLCLLESTRNHLVLHNLYHAKGERNPEEVAGLVGLKLPTQPGGKGWEK
;
A
#
# COMPACT_ATOMS: atom_id res chain seq x y z
N MET A 1 -13.71 -19.58 -2.28
CA MET A 1 -13.86 -18.24 -2.89
C MET A 1 -14.33 -17.28 -1.82
N PRO A 2 -13.64 -16.16 -1.55
CA PRO A 2 -14.11 -15.20 -0.55
C PRO A 2 -15.52 -14.75 -0.95
N ALA A 3 -16.46 -14.76 0.00
CA ALA A 3 -17.79 -14.23 -0.24
C ALA A 3 -17.64 -12.77 -0.68
N LEU A 4 -18.10 -12.44 -1.89
CA LEU A 4 -17.98 -11.09 -2.44
C LEU A 4 -18.60 -10.12 -1.44
N ALA A 5 -17.76 -9.25 -0.87
CA ALA A 5 -18.21 -8.23 0.06
C ALA A 5 -19.27 -7.37 -0.63
N SER A 6 -20.32 -6.98 0.10
CA SER A 6 -21.39 -6.20 -0.50
C SER A 6 -20.82 -4.92 -1.16
N PRO A 7 -21.35 -4.47 -2.30
CA PRO A 7 -20.82 -3.31 -3.03
C PRO A 7 -20.70 -2.06 -2.15
N LEU A 8 -21.62 -1.89 -1.20
CA LEU A 8 -21.58 -0.81 -0.22
C LEU A 8 -20.40 -0.91 0.74
N ARG A 9 -20.01 -2.12 1.16
CA ARG A 9 -18.82 -2.33 2.00
C ARG A 9 -17.55 -2.00 1.23
N LEU A 10 -17.44 -2.45 -0.01
CA LEU A 10 -16.31 -2.14 -0.89
C LEU A 10 -16.18 -0.62 -1.11
N CYS A 11 -17.27 0.04 -1.46
CA CYS A 11 -17.29 1.50 -1.62
C CYS A 11 -16.84 2.21 -0.33
N ARG A 12 -17.40 1.83 0.83
CA ARG A 12 -17.00 2.42 2.12
C ARG A 12 -15.53 2.17 2.47
N GLY A 13 -15.00 0.99 2.12
CA GLY A 13 -13.59 0.66 2.28
C GLY A 13 -12.69 1.58 1.46
N ILE A 14 -12.97 1.72 0.16
CA ILE A 14 -12.20 2.60 -0.74
C ILE A 14 -12.24 4.05 -0.24
N LEU A 15 -13.41 4.54 0.17
CA LEU A 15 -13.56 5.90 0.71
C LEU A 15 -12.82 6.12 2.02
N LYS A 16 -12.69 5.08 2.85
CA LYS A 16 -11.91 5.13 4.09
C LYS A 16 -10.42 5.29 3.77
N GLU A 17 -9.91 4.54 2.80
CA GLU A 17 -8.52 4.67 2.35
C GLU A 17 -8.27 6.03 1.68
N LEU A 18 -9.20 6.52 0.84
CA LEU A 18 -9.10 7.88 0.28
C LEU A 18 -9.09 8.97 1.35
N ARG A 19 -9.90 8.82 2.41
CA ARG A 19 -9.88 9.72 3.55
C ARG A 19 -8.55 9.68 4.31
N TYR A 20 -7.93 8.50 4.41
CA TYR A 20 -6.61 8.38 5.03
C TYR A 20 -5.54 9.15 4.24
N LEU A 21 -5.59 9.08 2.90
CA LEU A 21 -4.60 9.74 2.02
C LEU A 21 -4.81 11.25 1.87
N GLN A 22 -6.06 11.70 1.75
CA GLN A 22 -6.39 13.09 1.41
C GLN A 22 -7.03 13.88 2.56
N GLY A 23 -7.26 13.25 3.71
CA GLY A 23 -7.86 13.90 4.87
C GLY A 23 -9.34 14.30 4.66
N PRO A 24 -9.83 15.37 5.31
CA PRO A 24 -11.24 15.74 5.29
C PRO A 24 -11.74 16.23 3.93
N SER A 25 -10.85 16.71 3.06
CA SER A 25 -11.17 17.21 1.70
C SER A 25 -11.31 16.10 0.65
N TYR A 26 -11.20 14.82 1.03
CA TYR A 26 -11.30 13.68 0.11
C TYR A 26 -12.56 13.69 -0.77
N LYS A 27 -13.66 14.31 -0.31
CA LYS A 27 -14.92 14.42 -1.07
C LYS A 27 -14.82 15.31 -2.30
N GLN A 28 -13.88 16.25 -2.33
CA GLN A 28 -13.66 17.17 -3.47
C GLN A 28 -12.73 16.56 -4.53
N SER A 29 -12.11 15.42 -4.20
CA SER A 29 -11.15 14.74 -5.06
C SER A 29 -11.83 14.16 -6.31
N PRO A 30 -11.17 14.22 -7.48
CA PRO A 30 -11.67 13.55 -8.68
C PRO A 30 -11.81 12.03 -8.46
N ALA A 31 -10.97 11.44 -7.59
CA ALA A 31 -11.06 10.03 -7.24
C ALA A 31 -12.38 9.68 -6.53
N TYR A 32 -12.86 10.54 -5.63
CA TYR A 32 -14.14 10.34 -4.95
C TYR A 32 -15.31 10.36 -5.94
N ASN A 33 -15.33 11.36 -6.82
CA ASN A 33 -16.37 11.49 -7.85
C ASN A 33 -16.37 10.29 -8.78
N HIS A 34 -15.19 9.85 -9.23
CA HIS A 34 -15.05 8.68 -10.10
C HIS A 34 -15.57 7.41 -9.42
N VAL A 35 -15.15 7.12 -8.19
CA VAL A 35 -15.61 5.93 -7.45
C VAL A 35 -17.14 5.96 -7.28
N MET A 36 -17.69 7.08 -6.83
CA MET A 36 -19.14 7.21 -6.64
C MET A 36 -19.93 7.02 -7.93
N ASP A 37 -19.45 7.56 -9.04
CA ASP A 37 -20.05 7.42 -10.36
C ASP A 37 -20.02 5.95 -10.83
N GLN A 38 -18.88 5.25 -10.71
CA GLN A 38 -18.76 3.83 -11.05
C GLN A 38 -19.71 2.94 -10.25
N PHE A 39 -19.85 3.18 -8.94
CA PHE A 39 -20.77 2.39 -8.10
C PHE A 39 -22.24 2.70 -8.39
N ARG A 40 -22.58 3.92 -8.83
CA ARG A 40 -23.96 4.29 -9.21
C ARG A 40 -24.35 3.71 -10.55
N ARG A 41 -23.46 3.77 -11.55
CA ARG A 41 -23.71 3.21 -12.89
C ARG A 41 -23.96 1.70 -12.86
N ASN A 42 -23.30 1.00 -11.94
CA ASN A 42 -23.41 -0.45 -11.79
C ASN A 42 -24.44 -0.90 -10.73
N LYS A 43 -25.33 -0.01 -10.26
CA LYS A 43 -26.28 -0.28 -9.15
C LYS A 43 -27.52 -1.07 -9.57
N VAL A 44 -27.97 -0.97 -10.83
CA VAL A 44 -29.20 -1.62 -11.31
C VAL A 44 -29.09 -1.91 -12.81
N THR A 45 -29.02 -3.19 -13.19
CA THR A 45 -29.34 -3.66 -14.56
C THR A 45 -29.99 -5.05 -14.45
N GLU A 46 -31.28 -5.13 -14.75
CA GLU A 46 -32.19 -6.21 -14.30
C GLU A 46 -32.18 -7.50 -15.11
N GLU A 47 -31.42 -7.66 -16.20
CA GLU A 47 -31.81 -8.73 -17.13
C GLU A 47 -31.41 -10.18 -16.78
N ARG A 48 -30.30 -10.48 -16.04
CA ARG A 48 -30.02 -11.81 -15.38
C ARG A 48 -28.59 -12.03 -14.75
N TYR A 49 -28.03 -11.12 -13.96
CA TYR A 49 -26.60 -11.10 -13.51
C TYR A 49 -25.65 -10.49 -14.56
N CYS A 50 -25.64 -9.16 -14.64
CA CYS A 50 -24.74 -8.45 -15.54
C CYS A 50 -23.28 -8.72 -15.12
N ARG A 51 -22.51 -9.42 -15.98
CA ARG A 51 -21.06 -9.66 -15.81
C ARG A 51 -20.29 -8.38 -15.48
N ALA A 52 -20.70 -7.26 -16.05
CA ALA A 52 -20.13 -5.94 -15.77
C ALA A 52 -20.20 -5.56 -14.27
N GLN A 53 -21.24 -5.96 -13.54
CA GLN A 53 -21.34 -5.70 -12.11
C GLN A 53 -20.33 -6.56 -11.32
N GLN A 54 -20.18 -7.83 -11.68
CA GLN A 54 -19.21 -8.72 -11.06
C GLN A 54 -17.78 -8.26 -11.35
N GLU A 55 -17.50 -7.84 -12.58
CA GLU A 55 -16.23 -7.25 -12.98
C GLU A 55 -15.95 -5.95 -12.21
N ALA A 56 -16.94 -5.06 -12.08
CA ALA A 56 -16.81 -3.83 -11.29
C ALA A 56 -16.58 -4.12 -9.80
N GLN A 57 -17.27 -5.11 -9.22
CA GLN A 57 -17.05 -5.54 -7.85
C GLN A 57 -15.66 -6.14 -7.65
N HIS A 58 -15.21 -6.98 -8.59
CA HIS A 58 -13.89 -7.57 -8.56
C HIS A 58 -12.80 -6.50 -8.66
N ALA A 59 -12.94 -5.56 -9.62
CA ALA A 59 -12.03 -4.42 -9.75
C ALA A 59 -11.99 -3.58 -8.47
N ALA A 60 -13.16 -3.26 -7.90
CA ALA A 60 -13.23 -2.51 -6.64
C ALA A 60 -12.54 -3.25 -5.47
N HIS A 61 -12.69 -4.58 -5.38
CA HIS A 61 -12.00 -5.39 -4.39
C HIS A 61 -10.47 -5.36 -4.61
N THR A 62 -10.02 -5.51 -5.84
CA THR A 62 -8.58 -5.45 -6.19
C THR A 62 -7.98 -4.10 -5.83
N TYR A 63 -8.66 -2.99 -6.15
CA TYR A 63 -8.20 -1.66 -5.78
C TYR A 63 -8.21 -1.44 -4.27
N LEU A 64 -9.21 -1.94 -3.54
CA LEU A 64 -9.23 -1.86 -2.08
C LEU A 64 -8.04 -2.63 -1.47
N CYS A 65 -7.81 -3.86 -1.91
CA CYS A 65 -6.65 -4.66 -1.48
C CYS A 65 -5.34 -3.94 -1.76
N LEU A 66 -5.20 -3.31 -2.93
CA LEU A 66 -4.00 -2.53 -3.27
C LEU A 66 -3.80 -1.38 -2.29
N LEU A 67 -4.83 -0.54 -2.08
CA LEU A 67 -4.75 0.62 -1.18
C LEU A 67 -4.39 0.21 0.25
N GLU A 68 -5.07 -0.82 0.79
CA GLU A 68 -4.81 -1.34 2.12
C GLU A 68 -3.39 -1.91 2.25
N SER A 69 -2.94 -2.66 1.22
CA SER A 69 -1.60 -3.25 1.19
C SER A 69 -0.52 -2.17 1.10
N THR A 70 -0.72 -1.13 0.30
CA THR A 70 0.21 0.01 0.23
C THR A 70 0.29 0.74 1.57
N ARG A 71 -0.84 0.99 2.24
CA ARG A 71 -0.84 1.60 3.57
C ARG A 71 -0.08 0.74 4.58
N ASN A 72 -0.35 -0.56 4.62
CA ASN A 72 0.33 -1.49 5.52
C ASN A 72 1.83 -1.59 5.20
N HIS A 73 2.19 -1.61 3.92
CA HIS A 73 3.57 -1.62 3.47
C HIS A 73 4.31 -0.38 3.97
N LEU A 74 3.73 0.83 3.84
CA LEU A 74 4.34 2.06 4.35
C LEU A 74 4.52 2.02 5.87
N VAL A 75 3.55 1.47 6.62
CA VAL A 75 3.68 1.29 8.06
C VAL A 75 4.84 0.37 8.40
N LEU A 76 4.91 -0.80 7.76
CA LEU A 76 6.00 -1.76 7.96
C LEU A 76 7.36 -1.19 7.55
N HIS A 77 7.40 -0.51 6.40
CA HIS A 77 8.58 0.17 5.93
C HIS A 77 9.04 1.20 6.98
N ASN A 78 8.19 2.10 7.44
CA ASN A 78 8.58 3.08 8.46
C ASN A 78 8.98 2.44 9.80
N LEU A 79 8.44 1.26 10.13
CA LEU A 79 8.78 0.55 11.34
C LEU A 79 10.10 -0.20 11.28
N TYR A 80 10.47 -0.75 10.12
CA TYR A 80 11.59 -1.69 9.99
C TYR A 80 12.69 -1.22 9.03
N HIS A 81 12.36 -0.43 8.02
CA HIS A 81 13.35 0.15 7.12
C HIS A 81 14.34 0.99 7.92
N ALA A 82 15.63 0.74 7.71
CA ALA A 82 16.76 1.35 8.42
C ALA A 82 16.86 1.07 9.94
N LYS A 83 15.93 0.33 10.58
CA LYS A 83 16.12 -0.09 11.99
C LYS A 83 17.09 -1.26 12.07
N GLY A 84 18.38 -0.95 12.16
CA GLY A 84 19.46 -1.93 12.34
C GLY A 84 20.45 -1.99 11.18
N GLU A 85 20.19 -1.27 10.09
CA GLU A 85 21.19 -1.01 9.06
C GLU A 85 22.22 -0.03 9.62
N ARG A 86 23.25 -0.59 10.24
CA ARG A 86 24.44 0.13 10.66
C ARG A 86 25.39 0.22 9.48
N ASN A 87 26.07 1.35 9.35
CA ASN A 87 27.14 1.48 8.35
C ASN A 87 28.15 0.33 8.58
N PRO A 88 28.70 -0.33 7.54
CA PRO A 88 29.74 -1.34 7.70
C PRO A 88 30.89 -0.91 8.63
N GLU A 89 31.19 0.39 8.75
CA GLU A 89 32.12 0.96 9.74
C GLU A 89 31.67 0.75 11.19
N GLU A 90 30.41 1.08 11.48
CA GLU A 90 29.80 0.90 12.80
C GLU A 90 29.68 -0.59 13.15
N VAL A 91 29.36 -1.43 12.16
CA VAL A 91 29.28 -2.90 12.34
C VAL A 91 30.65 -3.47 12.67
N ALA A 92 31.70 -3.06 11.95
CA ALA A 92 33.06 -3.47 12.23
C ALA A 92 33.46 -3.08 13.66
N GLY A 93 33.14 -1.85 14.09
CA GLY A 93 33.46 -1.37 15.44
C GLY A 93 32.84 -2.20 16.57
N LEU A 94 31.61 -2.72 16.41
CA LEU A 94 30.93 -3.55 17.42
C LEU A 94 31.66 -4.86 17.72
N VAL A 95 32.30 -5.44 16.70
CA VAL A 95 33.05 -6.69 16.81
C VAL A 95 34.55 -6.45 17.03
N GLY A 96 34.96 -5.20 17.29
CA GLY A 96 36.36 -4.83 17.50
C GLY A 96 37.21 -4.80 16.22
N LEU A 97 36.57 -4.75 15.05
CA LEU A 97 37.22 -4.68 13.74
C LEU A 97 37.17 -3.26 13.15
N LYS A 98 37.98 -3.02 12.10
CA LYS A 98 37.96 -1.80 11.29
C LYS A 98 37.87 -2.18 9.82
N LEU A 99 37.29 -1.30 9.00
CA LEU A 99 37.29 -1.49 7.55
C LEU A 99 38.70 -1.31 6.96
N PRO A 100 39.09 -2.13 5.97
CA PRO A 100 40.37 -2.00 5.30
C PRO A 100 40.38 -0.76 4.40
N THR A 101 41.44 0.04 4.47
CA THR A 101 41.63 1.24 3.64
C THR A 101 42.08 0.92 2.22
N GLN A 102 42.59 -0.31 1.99
CA GLN A 102 43.07 -0.75 0.68
C GLN A 102 42.66 -2.21 0.40
N PRO A 103 42.20 -2.53 -0.82
CA PRO A 103 41.93 -3.90 -1.22
C PRO A 103 43.22 -4.74 -1.11
N GLY A 104 43.15 -5.86 -0.39
CA GLY A 104 44.31 -6.73 -0.11
C GLY A 104 44.82 -6.69 1.34
N GLY A 105 44.14 -5.99 2.26
CA GLY A 105 44.35 -6.14 3.71
C GLY A 105 45.63 -5.52 4.28
N LYS A 106 46.36 -4.73 3.49
CA LYS A 106 47.54 -3.97 3.94
C LYS A 106 47.13 -2.51 4.18
N GLY A 107 47.10 -2.07 5.44
CA GLY A 107 46.69 -0.71 5.79
C GLY A 107 46.36 -0.46 7.28
N TRP A 108 46.86 -1.30 8.19
CA TRP A 108 46.58 -1.20 9.64
C TRP A 108 47.49 -0.19 10.37
N GLU A 109 48.41 0.45 9.66
CA GLU A 109 49.36 1.42 10.22
C GLU A 109 48.78 2.84 10.18
N LYS A 110 48.09 3.21 11.26
CA LYS A 110 48.11 4.54 11.91
C LYS A 110 47.28 4.52 13.19
#